data_AF-A4RZH5-F1
#
_entry.id   AF-A4RZH5-F1
#
_cell.length_a   1.000
_cell.length_b   1.000
_cell.length_c   1.000
_cell.angle_alpha   90.00
_cell.angle_beta   90.00
_cell.angle_gamma   90.00
#
_symmetry.space_group_name_H-M   'P 1'
#
loop_
_entity.id
_entity.type
_entity.pdbx_description
1 polymer ?
#
loop_
_entity_poly.entity_id
_entity_poly.type
_entity_poly.pdbx_seq_one_letter_code
_entity_poly.pdbx_strand_id
1 'polypeptide(L)'
;MTVKEAAHAEALLARYAEREGVSVTDVVAIDDEDGEWAGETYERGEARHADDAYLKFARRLQRAPDQCMRYDVGGMKFIWPTKTPPPSTSCDRCGTTRVCELQLTPALLRDVEDALSMHKGDKSRLASEEDLLGWDWQTVCVFACPNDACVVPSTDVHRNVSYALERVFVAESEAPGDALLKATRAS
;
A
#
# COMPACT_ATOMS: atom_id res chain seq x y z
N MET A 1 -16.41 1.57 37.88
CA MET A 1 -17.69 1.51 37.16
C MET A 1 -18.79 1.92 38.12
N THR A 2 -19.48 3.01 37.84
CA THR A 2 -20.54 3.54 38.69
C THR A 2 -21.88 2.86 38.37
N VAL A 3 -22.79 2.81 39.34
CA VAL A 3 -24.13 2.18 39.15
C VAL A 3 -24.89 2.80 37.97
N LYS A 4 -24.65 4.07 37.66
CA LYS A 4 -25.23 4.77 36.50
C LYS A 4 -24.66 4.30 35.16
N GLU A 5 -23.35 4.03 35.12
CA GLU A 5 -22.70 3.48 33.93
C GLU A 5 -23.20 2.07 33.64
N ALA A 6 -23.43 1.26 34.68
CA ALA A 6 -23.97 -0.09 34.56
C ALA A 6 -25.40 -0.07 33.98
N ALA A 7 -26.29 0.75 34.55
CA ALA A 7 -27.67 0.88 34.07
C ALA A 7 -27.74 1.45 32.65
N HIS A 8 -26.84 2.37 32.30
CA HIS A 8 -26.77 2.92 30.95
C HIS A 8 -26.27 1.88 29.94
N ALA A 9 -25.26 1.08 30.31
CA ALA A 9 -24.77 -0.02 29.49
C ALA A 9 -25.87 -1.06 29.25
N GLU A 10 -26.62 -1.44 30.28
CA GLU A 10 -27.73 -2.38 30.17
C GLU A 10 -28.85 -1.87 29.25
N ALA A 11 -29.20 -0.59 29.36
CA ALA A 11 -30.16 0.06 28.46
C ALA A 11 -29.69 0.10 26.99
N LEU A 12 -28.39 0.29 26.76
CA LEU A 12 -27.82 0.24 25.41
C LEU A 12 -27.87 -1.17 24.82
N LEU A 13 -27.54 -2.18 25.63
CA LEU A 13 -27.60 -3.59 25.20
C LEU A 13 -29.03 -4.01 24.84
N ALA A 14 -30.02 -3.60 25.63
CA ALA A 14 -31.42 -3.88 25.34
C ALA A 14 -31.90 -3.28 24.01
N ARG A 15 -31.53 -2.01 23.73
CA ARG A 15 -31.86 -1.35 22.46
C ARG A 15 -31.18 -2.01 21.26
N TYR A 16 -29.96 -2.52 21.45
CA TYR A 16 -29.23 -3.22 20.40
C TYR A 16 -29.89 -4.56 20.09
N ALA A 17 -30.27 -5.33 21.12
CA ALA A 17 -30.95 -6.62 20.95
C ALA A 17 -32.30 -6.48 20.23
N GLU A 18 -33.06 -5.42 20.53
CA GLU A 18 -34.34 -5.15 19.86
C GLU A 18 -34.16 -4.77 18.39
N ARG A 19 -33.11 -4.02 18.05
CA ARG A 19 -32.83 -3.61 16.67
C ARG A 19 -32.30 -4.75 15.80
N GLU A 20 -31.38 -5.54 16.34
CA GLU A 20 -30.66 -6.58 15.58
C GLU A 20 -31.34 -7.96 15.68
N GLY A 21 -32.33 -8.13 16.57
CA GLY A 21 -33.02 -9.40 16.77
C GLY A 21 -32.14 -10.51 17.37
N VAL A 22 -31.01 -10.15 17.98
CA VAL A 22 -30.03 -11.07 18.58
C VAL A 22 -29.83 -10.69 20.05
N SER A 23 -30.07 -11.63 20.97
CA SER A 23 -29.84 -11.41 22.41
C SER A 23 -28.35 -11.55 22.75
N VAL A 24 -27.84 -10.65 23.61
CA VAL A 24 -26.46 -10.72 24.11
C VAL A 24 -26.19 -12.06 24.81
N THR A 25 -27.16 -12.57 25.56
CA THR A 25 -27.07 -13.88 26.24
C THR A 25 -26.90 -15.05 25.28
N ASP A 26 -27.45 -14.94 24.06
CA ASP A 26 -27.32 -16.00 23.05
C ASP A 26 -25.93 -15.97 22.39
N VAL A 27 -25.23 -14.83 22.43
CA VAL A 27 -23.83 -14.71 22.00
C VAL A 27 -22.89 -15.26 23.08
N VAL A 28 -23.17 -14.98 24.36
CA VAL A 28 -22.31 -15.46 25.47
C VAL A 28 -22.50 -16.96 25.75
N ALA A 29 -23.70 -17.51 25.53
CA ALA A 29 -23.96 -18.94 25.72
C ALA A 29 -23.25 -19.85 24.69
N ILE A 30 -22.62 -19.29 23.66
CA ILE A 30 -21.77 -20.06 22.73
C ILE A 30 -20.39 -20.34 23.34
N ASP A 31 -20.00 -19.62 24.40
CA ASP A 31 -18.66 -19.70 25.03
C ASP A 31 -18.61 -20.46 26.37
N ASP A 32 -19.73 -20.98 26.87
CA ASP A 32 -19.80 -21.61 28.21
C ASP A 32 -19.98 -23.15 28.16
N GLU A 33 -19.24 -23.84 27.29
CA GLU A 33 -18.92 -25.27 27.48
C GLU A 33 -17.40 -25.46 27.52
N ASP A 34 -16.87 -25.57 28.75
CA ASP A 34 -15.56 -26.10 29.16
C ASP A 34 -14.57 -26.40 28.01
N GLY A 35 -13.96 -25.34 27.49
CA GLY A 35 -12.87 -25.39 26.52
C GLY A 35 -11.70 -24.58 27.04
N GLU A 36 -10.62 -25.28 27.40
CA GLU A 36 -9.25 -24.78 27.45
C GLU A 36 -9.05 -23.65 26.42
N TRP A 37 -8.47 -22.50 26.81
CA TRP A 37 -8.14 -21.38 25.90
C TRP A 37 -7.19 -21.89 24.78
N ALA A 38 -7.77 -22.59 23.80
CA ALA A 38 -7.15 -23.03 22.58
C ALA A 38 -7.05 -21.76 21.76
N GLY A 39 -5.92 -21.08 21.92
CA GLY A 39 -5.62 -19.75 21.40
C GLY A 39 -6.36 -19.49 20.11
N GLU A 40 -7.13 -18.39 20.09
CA GLU A 40 -7.94 -17.94 18.98
C GLU A 40 -7.28 -18.36 17.67
N THR A 41 -7.88 -19.36 17.03
CA THR A 41 -7.34 -19.85 15.77
C THR A 41 -7.68 -18.78 14.76
N TYR A 42 -6.74 -17.84 14.62
CA TYR A 42 -6.65 -16.84 13.57
C TYR A 42 -7.43 -17.31 12.34
N GLU A 43 -8.39 -16.52 11.85
CA GLU A 43 -9.16 -16.83 10.65
C GLU A 43 -8.22 -16.88 9.43
N ARG A 44 -7.49 -17.98 9.32
CA ARG A 44 -6.68 -18.42 8.19
C ARG A 44 -7.59 -18.92 7.07
N GLY A 45 -8.82 -18.42 7.02
CA GLY A 45 -9.88 -18.76 6.09
C GLY A 45 -10.04 -17.71 4.99
N GLU A 46 -10.05 -16.42 5.34
CA GLU A 46 -10.22 -15.32 4.36
C GLU A 46 -8.88 -14.81 3.78
N ALA A 47 -7.77 -15.02 4.47
CA ALA A 47 -6.42 -14.65 4.01
C ALA A 47 -5.86 -15.56 2.89
N ARG A 48 -6.67 -16.45 2.30
CA ARG A 48 -6.25 -17.34 1.20
C ARG A 48 -6.01 -16.62 -0.13
N HIS A 49 -6.41 -15.36 -0.27
CA HIS A 49 -6.29 -14.61 -1.52
C HIS A 49 -5.22 -13.51 -1.51
N ALA A 50 -4.63 -13.19 -0.37
CA ALA A 50 -3.49 -12.27 -0.32
C ALA A 50 -2.20 -13.05 -0.58
N ASP A 51 -1.51 -12.73 -1.68
CA ASP A 51 -0.24 -13.33 -2.03
C ASP A 51 0.79 -13.15 -0.88
N ASP A 52 1.58 -14.17 -0.55
CA ASP A 52 2.69 -14.07 0.41
C ASP A 52 3.68 -12.96 0.03
N ALA A 53 3.82 -12.68 -1.27
CA ALA A 53 4.57 -11.53 -1.77
C ALA A 53 4.00 -10.21 -1.27
N TYR A 54 2.68 -10.03 -1.39
CA TYR A 54 1.98 -8.85 -0.88
C TYR A 54 2.10 -8.72 0.64
N LEU A 55 1.92 -9.81 1.38
CA LEU A 55 2.08 -9.79 2.84
C LEU A 55 3.49 -9.37 3.27
N LYS A 56 4.53 -9.86 2.59
CA LYS A 56 5.92 -9.42 2.81
C LYS A 56 6.14 -7.96 2.46
N PHE A 57 5.54 -7.51 1.36
CA PHE A 57 5.58 -6.12 0.92
C PHE A 57 4.94 -5.20 1.95
N ALA A 58 3.72 -5.49 2.38
CA ALA A 58 2.99 -4.69 3.35
C ALA A 58 3.69 -4.63 4.71
N ARG A 59 4.17 -5.77 5.24
CA ARG A 59 4.98 -5.79 6.48
C ARG A 59 6.23 -4.95 6.37
N ARG A 60 6.82 -4.82 5.19
CA ARG A 60 7.98 -3.94 4.99
C ARG A 60 7.58 -2.48 4.97
N LEU A 61 6.46 -2.11 4.35
CA LEU A 61 5.95 -0.74 4.37
C LEU A 61 5.60 -0.29 5.79
N GLN A 62 4.99 -1.16 6.60
CA GLN A 62 4.63 -0.85 8.00
C GLN A 62 5.82 -0.46 8.89
N ARG A 63 7.06 -0.83 8.53
CA ARG A 63 8.25 -0.42 9.30
C ARG A 63 8.54 1.08 9.19
N ALA A 64 8.08 1.72 8.13
CA ALA A 64 8.25 3.15 7.87
C ALA A 64 7.06 3.61 7.00
N PRO A 65 5.86 3.78 7.60
CA PRO A 65 4.63 4.06 6.87
C PRO A 65 4.69 5.40 6.10
N ASP A 66 5.45 6.36 6.61
CA ASP A 66 5.63 7.68 5.98
C ASP A 66 6.74 7.71 4.91
N GLN A 67 7.35 6.56 4.58
CA GLN A 67 8.43 6.50 3.60
C GLN A 67 7.86 6.56 2.18
N CYS A 68 7.90 7.72 1.53
CA CYS A 68 7.35 7.91 0.18
C CYS A 68 8.20 7.31 -0.95
N MET A 69 9.52 7.15 -0.73
CA MET A 69 10.42 6.60 -1.74
C MET A 69 11.60 5.81 -1.16
N ARG A 70 12.19 4.95 -2.00
CA ARG A 70 13.41 4.17 -1.75
C ARG A 70 14.30 4.24 -2.98
N TYR A 71 15.57 4.58 -2.80
CA TYR A 71 16.52 4.75 -3.89
C TYR A 71 17.83 3.98 -3.63
N ASP A 72 18.34 3.28 -4.65
CA ASP A 72 19.64 2.59 -4.63
C ASP A 72 20.24 2.53 -6.03
N VAL A 73 21.43 3.11 -6.18
CA VAL A 73 22.17 3.13 -7.45
C VAL A 73 22.72 1.73 -7.73
N GLY A 74 22.56 1.23 -8.95
CA GLY A 74 23.03 -0.11 -9.32
C GLY A 74 22.09 -1.25 -8.92
N GLY A 75 20.93 -0.92 -8.35
CA GLY A 75 19.80 -1.84 -8.20
C GLY A 75 19.55 -2.30 -6.77
N MET A 76 18.42 -1.87 -6.20
CA MET A 76 17.99 -2.32 -4.87
C MET A 76 17.35 -3.72 -4.93
N LYS A 77 17.49 -4.49 -3.85
CA LYS A 77 16.61 -5.65 -3.58
C LYS A 77 15.22 -5.18 -3.14
N PHE A 78 14.44 -4.65 -4.09
CA PHE A 78 13.07 -4.20 -3.83
C PHE A 78 12.16 -5.35 -3.39
N ILE A 79 11.15 -5.00 -2.60
CA ILE A 79 10.06 -5.90 -2.27
C ILE A 79 8.90 -5.53 -3.19
N TRP A 80 8.30 -6.55 -3.77
CA TRP A 80 7.24 -6.44 -4.75
C TRP A 80 5.93 -6.92 -4.13
N PRO A 81 4.80 -6.26 -4.45
CA PRO A 81 3.50 -6.75 -4.03
C PRO A 81 3.12 -8.06 -4.72
N THR A 82 3.78 -8.40 -5.84
CA THR A 82 3.59 -9.62 -6.63
C THR A 82 4.76 -10.59 -6.46
N LYS A 83 4.53 -11.90 -6.63
CA LYS A 83 5.60 -12.92 -6.60
C LYS A 83 6.70 -12.67 -7.61
N THR A 84 6.31 -12.28 -8.82
CA THR A 84 7.23 -12.03 -9.92
C THR A 84 7.39 -10.52 -10.09
N PRO A 85 8.61 -9.98 -9.97
CA PRO A 85 8.84 -8.57 -10.26
C PRO A 85 8.54 -8.26 -11.73
N PRO A 86 8.21 -7.00 -12.08
CA PRO A 86 8.05 -6.59 -13.46
C PRO A 86 9.29 -6.96 -14.29
N PRO A 87 9.10 -7.42 -15.54
CA PRO A 87 10.21 -7.78 -16.40
C PRO A 87 11.07 -6.55 -16.70
N SER A 88 12.36 -6.65 -16.39
CA SER A 88 13.34 -5.63 -16.77
C SER A 88 13.59 -5.65 -18.27
N THR A 89 13.79 -4.47 -18.86
CA THR A 89 14.11 -4.32 -20.29
C THR A 89 15.58 -3.99 -20.49
N SER A 90 16.16 -4.41 -21.62
CA SER A 90 17.53 -4.04 -22.01
C SER A 90 17.64 -2.58 -22.38
N CYS A 91 18.75 -1.96 -22.00
CA CYS A 91 19.11 -0.60 -22.39
C CYS A 91 19.28 -0.50 -23.91
N ASP A 92 18.65 0.51 -24.51
CA ASP A 92 18.65 0.67 -25.98
C ASP A 92 20.01 1.15 -26.52
N ARG A 93 20.91 1.62 -25.64
CA ARG A 93 22.24 2.12 -26.00
C ARG A 93 23.33 1.07 -25.87
N CYS A 94 23.41 0.41 -24.72
CA CYS A 94 24.50 -0.53 -24.40
C CYS A 94 24.05 -1.99 -24.32
N GLY A 95 22.75 -2.27 -24.41
CA GLY A 95 22.19 -3.62 -24.30
C GLY A 95 22.09 -4.17 -22.87
N THR A 96 22.72 -3.54 -21.88
CA THR A 96 22.68 -3.99 -20.48
C THR A 96 21.26 -3.97 -19.92
N THR A 97 20.88 -5.02 -19.19
CA THR A 97 19.60 -5.09 -18.48
C THR A 97 19.44 -3.92 -17.51
N ARG A 98 18.33 -3.18 -17.61
CA ARG A 98 18.01 -2.12 -16.66
C ARG A 98 17.73 -2.71 -15.28
N VAL A 99 18.14 -2.00 -14.25
CA VAL A 99 17.86 -2.34 -12.85
C VAL A 99 16.84 -1.34 -12.31
N CYS A 100 15.99 -1.79 -11.39
CA CYS A 100 15.14 -0.86 -10.66
C CYS A 100 16.03 -0.09 -9.70
N GLU A 101 16.02 1.25 -9.75
CA GLU A 101 16.81 2.09 -8.83
C GLU A 101 15.94 2.90 -7.88
N LEU A 102 14.70 3.21 -8.26
CA LEU A 102 13.77 4.00 -7.46
C LEU A 102 12.44 3.25 -7.31
N GLN A 103 11.96 3.13 -6.08
CA GLN A 103 10.62 2.64 -5.74
C GLN A 103 9.86 3.72 -4.98
N LEU A 104 8.71 4.12 -5.51
CA LEU A 104 7.72 4.97 -4.84
C LEU A 104 6.72 4.08 -4.10
N THR A 105 6.34 4.51 -2.90
CA THR A 105 5.36 3.81 -2.05
C THR A 105 4.03 4.56 -2.01
N PRO A 106 2.93 3.92 -1.60
CA PRO A 106 1.61 4.57 -1.58
C PRO A 106 1.54 5.80 -0.67
N ALA A 107 2.45 5.94 0.29
CA ALA A 107 2.51 7.12 1.16
C ALA A 107 2.69 8.43 0.38
N LEU A 108 3.33 8.37 -0.79
CA LEU A 108 3.53 9.52 -1.67
C LEU A 108 2.22 10.14 -2.17
N LEU A 109 1.14 9.37 -2.28
CA LEU A 109 -0.14 9.85 -2.78
C LEU A 109 -0.65 11.04 -1.97
N ARG A 110 -0.52 10.97 -0.65
CA ARG A 110 -0.94 12.05 0.25
C ARG A 110 -0.18 13.34 -0.01
N ASP A 111 1.14 13.25 -0.15
CA ASP A 111 1.99 14.41 -0.41
C ASP A 111 1.67 15.05 -1.76
N VAL A 112 1.31 14.24 -2.76
CA VAL A 112 0.92 14.73 -4.10
C VAL A 112 -0.42 15.45 -4.04
N GLU A 113 -1.42 14.90 -3.34
CA GLU A 113 -2.70 15.57 -3.10
C GLU A 113 -2.51 16.93 -2.41
N ASP A 114 -1.71 16.95 -1.33
CA ASP A 114 -1.41 18.17 -0.58
C ASP A 114 -0.71 19.20 -1.47
N ALA A 115 0.31 18.79 -2.22
CA ALA A 115 1.02 19.67 -3.15
C ALA A 115 0.10 20.27 -4.23
N LEU A 116 -0.84 19.48 -4.78
CA LEU A 116 -1.77 19.92 -5.81
C LEU A 116 -2.83 20.90 -5.28
N SER A 117 -3.29 20.69 -4.05
CA SER A 117 -4.19 21.62 -3.37
C SER A 117 -3.52 22.99 -3.13
N MET A 118 -2.23 22.98 -2.80
CA MET A 118 -1.44 24.18 -2.49
C MET A 118 -0.89 24.90 -3.73
N HIS A 119 -0.84 24.24 -4.89
CA HIS A 119 -0.29 24.83 -6.11
C HIS A 119 -1.17 25.96 -6.66
N LYS A 120 -0.57 27.15 -6.80
CA LYS A 120 -1.24 28.38 -7.27
C LYS A 120 -0.95 28.71 -8.74
N GLY A 121 -0.11 27.92 -9.39
CA GLY A 121 0.31 28.14 -10.78
C GLY A 121 -0.63 27.48 -11.79
N ASP A 122 -0.17 27.44 -13.04
CA ASP A 122 -0.85 26.67 -14.09
C ASP A 122 -0.94 25.19 -13.69
N LYS A 123 -2.16 24.65 -13.73
CA LYS A 123 -2.49 23.24 -13.44
C LYS A 123 -2.71 22.42 -14.71
N SER A 124 -2.60 23.02 -15.91
CA SER A 124 -2.89 22.36 -17.20
C SER A 124 -2.09 21.07 -17.45
N ARG A 125 -0.92 20.95 -16.82
CA ARG A 125 -0.01 19.79 -16.93
C ARG A 125 -0.04 18.87 -15.72
N LEU A 126 -0.89 19.15 -14.73
CA LEU A 126 -1.00 18.39 -13.49
C LEU A 126 -2.21 17.46 -13.54
N ALA A 127 -2.17 16.39 -12.75
CA ALA A 127 -3.33 15.52 -12.56
C ALA A 127 -4.48 16.31 -11.93
N SER A 128 -5.72 16.02 -12.37
CA SER A 128 -6.91 16.58 -11.73
C SER A 128 -7.18 15.90 -10.37
N GLU A 129 -8.01 16.50 -9.52
CA GLU A 129 -8.40 15.89 -8.24
C GLU A 129 -9.13 14.55 -8.45
N GLU A 130 -9.92 14.42 -9.51
CA GLU A 130 -10.58 13.17 -9.88
C GLU A 130 -9.57 12.09 -10.28
N ASP A 131 -8.52 12.46 -11.03
CA ASP A 131 -7.45 11.53 -11.41
C ASP A 131 -6.73 10.99 -10.17
N LEU A 132 -6.43 11.87 -9.19
CA LEU A 132 -5.74 11.47 -7.96
C LEU A 132 -6.56 10.50 -7.11
N LEU A 133 -7.87 10.75 -6.99
CA LEU A 133 -8.78 9.84 -6.27
C LEU A 133 -8.83 8.45 -6.90
N GLY A 134 -8.56 8.36 -8.21
CA GLY A 134 -8.45 7.11 -8.93
C GLY A 134 -7.08 6.42 -8.82
N TRP A 135 -6.08 7.03 -8.19
CA TRP A 135 -4.77 6.41 -8.02
C TRP A 135 -4.79 5.41 -6.87
N ASP A 136 -4.64 4.13 -7.21
CA ASP A 136 -4.68 2.99 -6.26
C ASP A 136 -3.43 2.09 -6.36
N TRP A 137 -2.38 2.56 -7.02
CA TRP A 137 -1.15 1.81 -7.22
C TRP A 137 -0.49 1.44 -5.89
N GLN A 138 0.07 0.23 -5.84
CA GLN A 138 0.74 -0.26 -4.63
C GLN A 138 2.22 0.13 -4.60
N THR A 139 2.86 0.18 -5.75
CA THR A 139 4.21 0.72 -5.88
C THR A 139 4.50 1.11 -7.33
N VAL A 140 5.23 2.20 -7.50
CA VAL A 140 5.76 2.61 -8.81
C VAL A 140 7.27 2.43 -8.78
N CYS A 141 7.81 1.77 -9.80
CA CYS A 141 9.23 1.45 -9.88
C CYS A 141 9.84 2.03 -11.14
N VAL A 142 11.01 2.65 -11.00
CA VAL A 142 11.75 3.26 -12.10
C VAL A 142 13.00 2.44 -12.40
N PHE A 143 13.09 2.00 -13.64
CA PHE A 143 14.18 1.16 -14.13
C PHE A 143 15.16 1.98 -14.95
N ALA A 144 16.41 2.00 -14.49
CA ALA A 144 17.50 2.75 -15.08
C ALA A 144 18.61 1.81 -15.58
N CYS A 145 19.44 2.32 -16.49
CA CYS A 145 20.61 1.58 -16.95
C CYS A 145 21.71 1.70 -15.88
N PRO A 146 22.27 0.58 -15.38
CA PRO A 146 23.31 0.65 -14.33
C PRO A 146 24.67 1.14 -14.86
N ASN A 147 24.78 1.48 -16.14
CA ASN A 147 26.01 1.94 -16.75
C ASN A 147 25.99 3.47 -16.88
N ASP A 148 26.84 4.15 -16.10
CA ASP A 148 26.94 5.61 -16.06
C ASP A 148 27.20 6.24 -17.43
N ALA A 149 27.90 5.54 -18.34
CA ALA A 149 28.14 6.02 -19.70
C ALA A 149 26.84 6.16 -20.54
N CYS A 150 25.73 5.59 -20.06
CA CYS A 150 24.41 5.72 -20.68
C CYS A 150 23.60 6.91 -20.15
N VAL A 151 24.06 7.56 -19.07
CA VAL A 151 23.47 8.83 -18.60
C VAL A 151 23.82 9.90 -19.62
N VAL A 152 22.82 10.33 -20.39
CA VAL A 152 22.98 11.41 -21.36
C VAL A 152 22.69 12.71 -20.65
N PRO A 153 23.60 13.70 -20.69
CA PRO A 153 23.24 15.05 -20.31
C PRO A 153 22.13 15.52 -21.25
N SER A 154 20.95 15.84 -20.70
CA SER A 154 19.89 16.49 -21.47
C SER A 154 20.43 17.73 -22.17
N THR A 155 20.13 17.89 -23.45
CA THR A 155 20.34 19.15 -24.17
C THR A 155 19.30 20.21 -23.77
N ASP A 156 18.20 19.79 -23.16
CA ASP A 156 17.16 20.64 -22.60
C ASP A 156 17.49 20.94 -21.14
N VAL A 157 18.43 21.88 -20.96
CA VAL A 157 18.92 22.33 -19.65
C VAL A 157 18.10 23.54 -19.23
N HIS A 158 16.97 23.32 -18.55
CA HIS A 158 16.29 24.42 -17.86
C HIS A 158 16.87 24.53 -16.45
N ARG A 159 17.44 25.70 -16.10
CA ARG A 159 18.00 25.98 -14.76
C ARG A 159 19.03 24.95 -14.26
N ASN A 160 19.94 24.50 -15.13
CA ASN A 160 20.99 23.54 -14.77
C ASN A 160 20.50 22.12 -14.41
N VAL A 161 19.27 21.75 -14.76
CA VAL A 161 18.73 20.39 -14.57
C VAL A 161 18.79 19.64 -15.89
N SER A 162 19.36 18.43 -15.88
CA SER A 162 19.35 17.50 -17.02
C SER A 162 18.38 16.35 -16.77
N TYR A 163 17.45 16.12 -17.71
CA TYR A 163 16.49 15.02 -17.65
C TYR A 163 17.00 13.79 -18.43
N ALA A 164 16.98 12.61 -17.82
CA ALA A 164 17.22 11.34 -18.50
C ALA A 164 15.88 10.62 -18.73
N LEU A 165 15.73 9.97 -19.89
CA LEU A 165 14.52 9.24 -20.24
C LEU A 165 14.56 7.85 -19.58
N GLU A 166 13.89 7.72 -18.45
CA GLU A 166 13.78 6.48 -17.68
C GLU A 166 12.48 5.75 -18.00
N ARG A 167 12.46 4.41 -17.90
CA ARG A 167 11.23 3.63 -18.09
C ARG A 167 10.57 3.38 -16.73
N VAL A 168 9.28 3.68 -16.65
CA VAL A 168 8.45 3.53 -15.45
C VAL A 168 7.58 2.29 -15.59
N PHE A 169 7.54 1.47 -14.55
CA PHE A 169 6.59 0.36 -14.44
C PHE A 169 5.77 0.52 -13.17
N VAL A 170 4.45 0.41 -13.31
CA VAL A 170 3.51 0.33 -12.19
C VAL A 170 3.31 -1.15 -11.87
N ALA A 171 3.51 -1.54 -10.61
CA ALA A 171 3.29 -2.91 -10.17
C ALA A 171 2.07 -2.95 -9.24
N GLU A 172 1.08 -3.74 -9.64
CA GLU A 172 -0.19 -3.93 -8.94
C GLU A 172 -0.36 -5.41 -8.62
N SER A 173 -0.84 -5.70 -7.41
CA SER A 173 -1.32 -7.02 -7.01
C SER A 173 -2.62 -7.35 -7.74
N GLU A 174 -2.75 -8.58 -8.22
CA GLU A 174 -3.98 -9.09 -8.86
C GLU A 174 -5.15 -9.25 -7.87
N ALA A 175 -4.88 -9.21 -6.56
CA ALA A 175 -5.91 -9.33 -5.53
C ALA A 175 -6.67 -8.02 -5.29
N PRO A 176 -8.00 -8.06 -5.07
CA PRO A 176 -8.83 -6.88 -4.86
C PRO A 176 -8.44 -6.12 -3.57
N GLY A 177 -8.54 -4.78 -3.60
CA GLY A 177 -8.13 -3.87 -2.51
C GLY A 177 -8.69 -4.22 -1.12
N ASP A 178 -9.95 -4.66 -1.04
CA ASP A 178 -10.57 -5.05 0.22
C ASP A 178 -9.91 -6.29 0.85
N ALA A 179 -9.50 -7.26 0.04
CA ALA A 179 -8.79 -8.44 0.51
C ALA A 179 -7.39 -8.07 1.02
N LEU A 180 -6.75 -7.10 0.38
CA LEU A 180 -5.43 -6.58 0.73
C LEU A 180 -5.45 -5.78 2.04
N LEU A 181 -6.52 -5.02 2.32
CA LEU A 181 -6.73 -4.28 3.56
C LEU A 181 -7.04 -5.19 4.75
N LYS A 182 -7.84 -6.24 4.54
CA LYS A 182 -8.10 -7.26 5.57
C LYS A 182 -6.81 -7.99 5.94
N ALA A 183 -6.00 -8.34 4.95
CA ALA A 183 -4.75 -9.07 5.13
C ALA A 183 -3.68 -8.28 5.91
N THR A 184 -3.62 -6.95 5.76
CA THR A 184 -2.64 -6.10 6.47
C THR A 184 -3.03 -5.75 7.88
N ARG A 185 -4.33 -5.71 8.19
CA ARG A 185 -4.84 -5.46 9.55
C ARG A 185 -4.74 -6.68 10.47
N ALA A 186 -4.64 -7.87 9.89
CA ALA A 186 -4.55 -9.12 10.63
C ALA A 186 -3.11 -9.47 11.05
N SER A 187 -2.09 -8.71 10.68
CA SER A 187 -0.66 -9.00 10.98
C SER A 187 0.01 -7.90 11.77
#